data_AF-A0A2V2BUV0-F1
#
_entry.id   AF-A0A2V2BUV0-F1
#
_cell.length_a   1.000
_cell.length_b   1.000
_cell.length_c   1.000
_cell.angle_alpha   90.00
_cell.angle_beta   90.00
_cell.angle_gamma   90.00
#
_symmetry.space_group_name_H-M   'P 1'
#
loop_
_entity.id
_entity.type
_entity.pdbx_description
1 polymer ?
#
loop_
_entity_poly.entity_id
_entity_poly.type
_entity_poly.pdbx_seq_one_letter_code
_entity_poly.pdbx_strand_id
1 'polypeptide(L)'
;MKKTLPFVALAAALWLPAFAQQPQNSAPAGKIAVFVRNLSADPSLDSRLGAFSAAIAAQLNARGLPTVDEALALRSLGEYLGGVSKASDGEINAALFSGASAAKIAEYAGADRILSVAIISAGSETRSFEGYGISTNVETFSIETSSSLFDAGGGGVTGISAGASTQVRGGGALKVSEGDIFGKLFASAARSLADGLRRGAALSPAPAERKLYAVNLRFEINSVNFPVLKKIGDGAYEVESRVVPAGLSSAAVRIDGAAASVSASSRPIMLPRGVHTITADIPDFRKVEESIYVDGSDSPAEFVVSLTPNDAALARWRGDMEFVQSVIDSAAKSDSKRILTEAEAEKLRGIAETFRNSNITVDLGLGKK
;
A
#
# COMPACT_ATOMS: atom_id res chain seq x y z
N MET A 1 53.33 -26.82 -79.17
CA MET A 1 53.22 -28.28 -79.00
C MET A 1 52.29 -28.56 -77.82
N LYS A 2 51.21 -29.35 -78.03
CA LYS A 2 50.50 -30.28 -77.11
C LYS A 2 50.30 -29.81 -75.64
N LYS A 3 49.12 -29.79 -75.00
CA LYS A 3 47.86 -30.56 -75.14
C LYS A 3 46.81 -30.03 -74.12
N THR A 4 45.53 -30.00 -74.54
CA THR A 4 44.25 -30.30 -73.81
C THR A 4 43.74 -29.49 -72.58
N LEU A 5 42.59 -28.82 -72.79
CA LEU A 5 41.51 -28.31 -71.89
C LEU A 5 40.77 -29.44 -71.09
N PRO A 6 39.70 -29.19 -70.30
CA PRO A 6 39.26 -28.05 -69.44
C PRO A 6 38.77 -28.56 -68.04
N PHE A 7 38.43 -27.73 -67.04
CA PHE A 7 37.38 -28.07 -66.04
C PHE A 7 36.93 -26.87 -65.16
N VAL A 8 35.67 -26.45 -65.38
CA VAL A 8 34.62 -26.00 -64.44
C VAL A 8 34.99 -25.03 -63.29
N ALA A 9 34.55 -23.78 -63.41
CA ALA A 9 34.26 -22.90 -62.28
C ALA A 9 32.73 -22.73 -62.18
N LEU A 10 32.09 -23.51 -61.31
CA LEU A 10 30.67 -23.38 -60.98
C LEU A 10 30.53 -22.37 -59.83
N ALA A 11 30.13 -21.14 -60.16
CA ALA A 11 29.72 -20.15 -59.17
C ALA A 11 28.33 -20.53 -58.63
N ALA A 12 28.29 -21.18 -57.47
CA ALA A 12 27.05 -21.44 -56.77
C ALA A 12 26.51 -20.14 -56.16
N ALA A 13 25.32 -19.75 -56.62
CA ALA A 13 24.51 -18.69 -56.04
C ALA A 13 24.14 -19.04 -54.60
N LEU A 14 24.63 -18.26 -53.64
CA LEU A 14 24.14 -18.28 -52.26
C LEU A 14 22.97 -17.29 -52.14
N TRP A 15 21.76 -17.84 -52.20
CA TRP A 15 20.58 -17.25 -51.60
C TRP A 15 20.82 -17.04 -50.11
N LEU A 16 20.98 -15.79 -49.68
CA LEU A 16 20.86 -15.43 -48.27
C LEU A 16 19.39 -15.05 -48.01
N PRO A 17 18.68 -15.78 -47.14
CA PRO A 17 17.35 -15.37 -46.71
C PRO A 17 17.49 -14.06 -45.93
N ALA A 18 16.57 -13.13 -46.19
CA ALA A 18 16.39 -11.94 -45.38
C ALA A 18 16.27 -12.36 -43.91
N PHE A 19 17.29 -12.05 -43.12
CA PHE A 19 17.21 -12.18 -41.67
C PHE A 19 16.10 -11.25 -41.21
N ALA A 20 14.98 -11.86 -40.82
CA ALA A 20 13.96 -11.22 -40.02
C ALA A 20 14.66 -10.57 -38.82
N GLN A 21 14.53 -9.25 -38.69
CA GLN A 21 14.86 -8.56 -37.46
C GLN A 21 14.02 -9.19 -36.36
N GLN A 22 14.69 -9.97 -35.50
CA GLN A 22 14.15 -10.42 -34.23
C GLN A 22 13.57 -9.19 -33.51
N PRO A 23 12.30 -9.19 -33.09
CA PRO A 23 11.77 -8.10 -32.29
C PRO A 23 12.68 -7.94 -31.08
N GLN A 24 13.20 -6.72 -30.89
CA GLN A 24 13.94 -6.36 -29.70
C GLN A 24 13.15 -6.87 -28.49
N ASN A 25 13.84 -7.55 -27.58
CA ASN A 25 13.35 -7.86 -26.25
C ASN A 25 13.00 -6.55 -25.55
N SER A 26 11.81 -6.03 -25.80
CA SER A 26 11.16 -5.05 -24.95
C SER A 26 10.96 -5.76 -23.62
N ALA A 27 11.50 -5.18 -22.54
CA ALA A 27 11.21 -5.66 -21.19
C ALA A 27 9.70 -5.88 -21.04
N PRO A 28 9.26 -6.96 -20.37
CA PRO A 28 7.84 -7.25 -20.24
C PRO A 28 7.10 -6.02 -19.71
N ALA A 29 5.99 -5.67 -20.35
CA ALA A 29 5.15 -4.58 -19.89
C ALA A 29 4.77 -4.83 -18.43
N GLY A 30 5.01 -3.85 -17.55
CA GLY A 30 4.69 -3.98 -16.13
C GLY A 30 3.20 -4.26 -15.93
N LYS A 31 2.88 -5.06 -14.91
CA LYS A 31 1.51 -5.44 -14.55
C LYS A 31 0.73 -4.21 -14.09
N ILE A 32 -0.52 -4.06 -14.54
CA ILE A 32 -1.38 -2.91 -14.21
C ILE A 32 -2.55 -3.37 -13.34
N ALA A 33 -2.74 -2.76 -12.17
CA ALA A 33 -3.97 -2.88 -11.39
C ALA A 33 -4.95 -1.78 -11.80
N VAL A 34 -6.24 -2.10 -11.96
CA VAL A 34 -7.27 -1.17 -12.45
C VAL A 34 -8.27 -0.86 -11.34
N PHE A 35 -8.36 0.41 -10.96
CA PHE A 35 -9.31 0.90 -9.96
C PHE A 35 -10.31 1.83 -10.61
N VAL A 36 -11.60 1.58 -10.40
CA VAL A 36 -12.68 2.39 -10.94
C VAL A 36 -13.45 3.05 -9.81
N ARG A 37 -13.65 4.37 -9.89
CA ARG A 37 -14.45 5.16 -8.95
C ARG A 37 -15.58 5.90 -9.66
N ASN A 38 -16.70 6.02 -8.98
CA ASN A 38 -17.78 6.90 -9.40
C ASN A 38 -17.58 8.28 -8.78
N LEU A 39 -17.40 9.31 -9.61
CA LEU A 39 -17.42 10.71 -9.20
C LEU A 39 -18.62 11.45 -9.81
N SER A 40 -19.52 10.73 -10.47
CA SER A 40 -20.74 11.30 -11.02
C SER A 40 -21.79 11.48 -9.91
N ALA A 41 -22.81 12.27 -10.20
CA ALA A 41 -23.94 12.46 -9.28
C ALA A 41 -24.92 11.26 -9.24
N ASP A 42 -24.68 10.21 -10.02
CA ASP A 42 -25.58 9.05 -10.13
C ASP A 42 -25.06 7.83 -9.35
N PRO A 43 -25.62 7.50 -8.17
CA PRO A 43 -25.19 6.36 -7.36
C PRO A 43 -25.58 5.00 -7.95
N SER A 44 -26.49 4.95 -8.94
CA SER A 44 -26.90 3.69 -9.56
C SER A 44 -25.74 2.99 -10.31
N LEU A 45 -24.73 3.76 -10.70
CA LEU A 45 -23.52 3.28 -11.38
C LEU A 45 -22.57 2.53 -10.44
N ASP A 46 -22.68 2.70 -9.12
CA ASP A 46 -21.79 2.05 -8.15
C ASP A 46 -21.87 0.52 -8.23
N SER A 47 -23.07 0.00 -8.42
CA SER A 47 -23.33 -1.44 -8.63
C SER A 47 -22.67 -2.01 -9.89
N ARG A 48 -22.25 -1.15 -10.83
CA ARG A 48 -21.72 -1.54 -12.14
C ARG A 48 -20.21 -1.30 -12.28
N LEU A 49 -19.56 -0.74 -11.26
CA LEU A 49 -18.12 -0.44 -11.28
C LEU A 49 -17.26 -1.70 -11.48
N GLY A 50 -17.64 -2.82 -10.86
CA GLY A 50 -16.93 -4.09 -11.03
C GLY A 50 -16.96 -4.60 -12.48
N ALA A 51 -18.13 -4.50 -13.14
CA ALA A 51 -18.26 -4.87 -14.55
C ALA A 51 -17.45 -3.94 -15.47
N PHE A 52 -17.39 -2.65 -15.14
CA PHE A 52 -16.59 -1.69 -15.90
C PHE A 52 -15.08 -1.94 -15.72
N SER A 53 -14.62 -2.23 -14.50
CA SER A 53 -13.23 -2.61 -14.23
C SER A 53 -12.81 -3.86 -15.02
N ALA A 54 -13.66 -4.91 -15.00
CA ALA A 54 -13.42 -6.13 -15.76
C ALA A 54 -13.37 -5.87 -17.28
N ALA A 55 -14.22 -4.99 -17.80
CA ALA A 55 -14.21 -4.60 -19.22
C ALA A 55 -12.91 -3.87 -19.60
N ILE A 56 -12.41 -2.96 -18.75
CA ILE A 56 -11.12 -2.28 -18.96
C ILE A 56 -9.98 -3.30 -18.93
N ALA A 57 -9.94 -4.17 -17.93
CA ALA A 57 -8.92 -5.21 -17.80
C ALA A 57 -8.88 -6.13 -19.03
N ALA A 58 -10.04 -6.56 -19.52
CA ALA A 58 -10.14 -7.36 -20.74
C ALA A 58 -9.61 -6.63 -21.98
N GLN A 59 -9.94 -5.34 -22.15
CA GLN A 59 -9.45 -4.53 -23.26
C GLN A 59 -7.94 -4.25 -23.19
N LEU A 60 -7.38 -4.12 -21.99
CA LEU A 60 -5.93 -3.97 -21.76
C LEU A 60 -5.19 -5.28 -22.07
N ASN A 61 -5.66 -6.41 -21.55
CA ASN A 61 -5.08 -7.74 -21.83
C ASN A 61 -5.12 -8.08 -23.32
N ALA A 62 -6.23 -7.79 -24.01
CA ALA A 62 -6.36 -7.97 -25.46
C ALA A 62 -5.34 -7.15 -26.27
N ARG A 63 -4.77 -6.09 -25.68
CA ARG A 63 -3.75 -5.23 -26.29
C ARG A 63 -2.32 -5.55 -25.82
N GLY A 64 -2.13 -6.65 -25.08
CA GLY A 64 -0.83 -7.10 -24.59
C GLY A 64 -0.36 -6.39 -23.33
N LEU A 65 -1.25 -5.71 -22.61
CA LEU A 65 -0.96 -5.09 -21.32
C LEU A 65 -1.42 -6.02 -20.20
N PRO A 66 -0.51 -6.67 -19.47
CA PRO A 66 -0.91 -7.60 -18.42
C PRO A 66 -1.59 -6.83 -17.28
N THR A 67 -2.78 -7.26 -16.91
CA THR A 67 -3.49 -6.69 -15.75
C THR A 67 -3.54 -7.67 -14.59
N VAL A 68 -3.58 -7.13 -13.37
CA VAL A 68 -3.95 -7.89 -12.19
C VAL A 68 -5.43 -7.66 -11.93
N ASP A 69 -6.18 -8.74 -11.75
CA ASP A 69 -7.54 -8.69 -11.26
C ASP A 69 -7.54 -8.40 -9.75
N GLU A 70 -8.01 -7.21 -9.39
CA GLU A 70 -8.13 -6.75 -8.00
C GLU A 70 -8.96 -7.71 -7.15
N ALA A 71 -10.07 -8.23 -7.68
CA ALA A 71 -10.96 -9.14 -6.95
C ALA A 71 -10.27 -10.50 -6.71
N LEU A 72 -9.43 -10.95 -7.65
CA LEU A 72 -8.66 -12.19 -7.49
C LEU A 72 -7.50 -12.01 -6.49
N ALA A 73 -6.78 -10.90 -6.56
CA ALA A 73 -5.71 -10.57 -5.63
C ALA A 73 -6.24 -10.44 -4.20
N LEU A 74 -7.37 -9.76 -4.01
CA LEU A 74 -8.01 -9.58 -2.71
C LEU A 74 -8.66 -10.86 -2.16
N ARG A 75 -9.29 -11.69 -3.00
CA ARG A 75 -9.78 -13.01 -2.57
C ARG A 75 -8.64 -13.89 -2.10
N SER A 76 -7.52 -13.92 -2.82
CA SER A 76 -6.36 -14.70 -2.42
C SER A 76 -5.77 -14.23 -1.08
N LEU A 77 -5.82 -12.91 -0.80
CA LEU A 77 -5.40 -12.33 0.47
C LEU A 77 -6.39 -12.65 1.61
N GLY A 78 -7.70 -12.57 1.36
CA GLY A 78 -8.74 -12.93 2.32
C GLY A 78 -8.78 -14.43 2.65
N GLU A 79 -8.50 -15.28 1.68
CA GLU A 79 -8.32 -16.72 1.87
C GLU A 79 -7.05 -17.03 2.69
N TYR A 80 -5.96 -16.28 2.49
CA TYR A 80 -4.71 -16.43 3.25
C TYR A 80 -4.81 -15.90 4.68
N LEU A 81 -5.59 -14.83 4.92
CA LEU A 81 -5.82 -14.25 6.25
C LEU A 81 -6.87 -15.01 7.09
N GLY A 82 -7.34 -16.16 6.61
CA GLY A 82 -8.22 -17.04 7.36
C GLY A 82 -9.69 -16.62 7.30
N GLY A 83 -10.32 -16.76 6.13
CA GLY A 83 -11.64 -17.38 5.93
C GLY A 83 -12.84 -17.00 6.81
N VAL A 84 -12.85 -15.86 7.52
CA VAL A 84 -13.94 -15.47 8.42
C VAL A 84 -14.33 -14.01 8.17
N SER A 85 -14.89 -13.72 6.99
CA SER A 85 -15.68 -12.50 6.80
C SER A 85 -16.63 -12.68 5.62
N LYS A 86 -17.91 -12.88 5.89
CA LYS A 86 -19.01 -12.59 4.95
C LYS A 86 -19.21 -11.06 4.84
N ALA A 87 -18.12 -10.32 4.67
CA ALA A 87 -18.19 -8.91 4.33
C ALA A 87 -18.38 -8.83 2.82
N SER A 88 -19.27 -7.96 2.37
CA SER A 88 -19.45 -7.73 0.94
C SER A 88 -18.12 -7.26 0.33
N ASP A 89 -17.79 -7.70 -0.90
CA ASP A 89 -16.54 -7.37 -1.57
C ASP A 89 -16.21 -5.84 -1.54
N GLY A 90 -17.21 -4.97 -1.37
CA GLY A 90 -17.04 -3.52 -1.24
C GLY A 90 -16.58 -2.99 0.14
N GLU A 91 -16.83 -3.69 1.24
CA GLU A 91 -16.48 -3.21 2.60
C GLU A 91 -15.03 -3.51 2.97
N ILE A 92 -14.51 -4.65 2.50
CA ILE A 92 -13.09 -4.99 2.61
C ILE A 92 -12.25 -3.99 1.78
N ASN A 93 -12.76 -3.57 0.61
CA ASN A 93 -12.14 -2.58 -0.26
C ASN A 93 -11.96 -1.20 0.41
N ALA A 94 -12.99 -0.67 1.05
CA ALA A 94 -12.89 0.66 1.65
C ALA A 94 -12.01 0.67 2.91
N ALA A 95 -12.07 -0.36 3.74
CA ALA A 95 -11.34 -0.38 5.02
C ALA A 95 -9.86 -0.75 4.89
N LEU A 96 -9.47 -1.59 3.92
CA LEU A 96 -8.06 -1.93 3.70
C LEU A 96 -7.27 -0.81 2.99
N PHE A 97 -7.96 0.02 2.21
CA PHE A 97 -7.33 1.04 1.37
C PHE A 97 -7.62 2.48 1.79
N SER A 98 -8.43 2.74 2.82
CA SER A 98 -8.79 4.10 3.30
C SER A 98 -7.63 4.95 3.85
N GLY A 99 -6.39 4.46 3.79
CA GLY A 99 -5.19 5.23 4.06
C GLY A 99 -3.93 4.71 3.35
N ALA A 100 -4.08 3.79 2.38
CA ALA A 100 -2.95 3.20 1.68
C ALA A 100 -2.53 4.06 0.48
N SER A 101 -1.23 4.28 0.32
CA SER A 101 -0.71 4.98 -0.86
C SER A 101 -0.93 4.13 -2.12
N ALA A 102 -1.13 4.75 -3.29
CA ALA A 102 -1.24 4.04 -4.56
C ALA A 102 -0.06 3.07 -4.76
N ALA A 103 1.16 3.53 -4.46
CA ALA A 103 2.35 2.69 -4.42
C ALA A 103 2.19 1.36 -3.65
N LYS A 104 1.58 1.40 -2.46
CA LYS A 104 1.35 0.21 -1.65
C LYS A 104 0.20 -0.65 -2.14
N ILE A 105 -0.83 -0.02 -2.70
CA ILE A 105 -1.92 -0.72 -3.38
C ILE A 105 -1.38 -1.54 -4.56
N ALA A 106 -0.42 -0.97 -5.32
CA ALA A 106 0.27 -1.64 -6.41
C ALA A 106 1.07 -2.86 -5.90
N GLU A 107 1.88 -2.67 -4.84
CA GLU A 107 2.61 -3.77 -4.20
C GLU A 107 1.67 -4.89 -3.71
N TYR A 108 0.55 -4.54 -3.08
CA TYR A 108 -0.44 -5.52 -2.61
C TYR A 108 -1.12 -6.29 -3.74
N ALA A 109 -1.44 -5.60 -4.84
CA ALA A 109 -1.97 -6.24 -6.02
C ALA A 109 -0.89 -7.05 -6.77
N GLY A 110 0.40 -6.93 -6.42
CA GLY A 110 1.48 -7.49 -7.22
C GLY A 110 1.56 -6.87 -8.63
N ALA A 111 1.14 -5.61 -8.74
CA ALA A 111 1.17 -4.80 -9.94
C ALA A 111 2.33 -3.79 -9.89
N ASP A 112 2.91 -3.48 -11.04
CA ASP A 112 3.98 -2.47 -11.15
C ASP A 112 3.40 -1.06 -11.29
N ARG A 113 2.11 -0.95 -11.64
CA ARG A 113 1.42 0.29 -11.98
C ARG A 113 -0.05 0.24 -11.59
N ILE A 114 -0.62 1.41 -11.35
CA ILE A 114 -2.05 1.58 -11.08
C ILE A 114 -2.70 2.45 -12.14
N LEU A 115 -3.78 1.95 -12.71
CA LEU A 115 -4.70 2.74 -13.51
C LEU A 115 -5.89 3.13 -12.64
N SER A 116 -5.99 4.42 -12.29
CA SER A 116 -7.18 4.99 -11.65
C SER A 116 -8.11 5.54 -12.71
N VAL A 117 -9.35 5.05 -12.77
CA VAL A 117 -10.39 5.49 -13.70
C VAL A 117 -11.56 6.07 -12.92
N ALA A 118 -12.01 7.25 -13.30
CA ALA A 118 -13.15 7.93 -12.71
C ALA A 118 -14.25 8.13 -13.76
N ILE A 119 -15.48 7.80 -13.39
CA ILE A 119 -16.66 8.26 -14.14
C ILE A 119 -16.94 9.69 -13.67
N ILE A 120 -16.81 10.67 -14.57
CA ILE A 120 -16.98 12.10 -14.27
C ILE A 120 -18.45 12.47 -14.40
N SER A 121 -19.09 12.04 -15.49
CA SER A 121 -20.48 12.38 -15.79
C SER A 121 -21.16 11.21 -16.50
N ALA A 122 -22.45 11.06 -16.23
CA ALA A 122 -23.35 10.20 -16.97
C ALA A 122 -24.67 10.96 -17.13
N GLY A 123 -25.23 10.96 -18.33
CA GLY A 123 -26.45 11.74 -18.60
C GLY A 123 -27.20 11.23 -19.81
N SER A 124 -28.42 11.73 -19.97
CA SER A 124 -29.21 11.57 -21.19
C SER A 124 -29.71 12.91 -21.71
N GLU A 125 -29.72 13.06 -23.04
CA GLU A 125 -30.26 14.21 -23.75
C GLU A 125 -31.37 13.72 -24.69
N THR A 126 -32.60 14.17 -24.46
CA THR A 126 -33.74 13.86 -25.33
C THR A 126 -34.02 15.00 -26.30
N ARG A 127 -33.95 14.69 -27.60
CA ARG A 127 -34.35 15.58 -28.68
C ARG A 127 -35.65 15.09 -29.29
N SER A 128 -36.70 15.89 -29.16
CA SER A 128 -38.00 15.62 -29.76
C SER A 128 -38.18 16.43 -31.04
N PHE A 129 -38.63 15.77 -32.10
CA PHE A 129 -39.00 16.40 -33.36
C PHE A 129 -40.47 16.10 -33.66
N GLU A 130 -41.26 17.16 -33.84
CA GLU A 130 -42.63 17.07 -34.34
C GLU A 130 -42.77 17.97 -35.56
N GLY A 131 -42.99 17.36 -36.72
CA GLY A 131 -43.12 18.08 -37.98
C GLY A 131 -43.49 17.14 -39.13
N TYR A 132 -44.18 17.67 -40.14
CA TYR A 132 -44.55 16.94 -41.36
C TYR A 132 -45.29 15.60 -41.11
N GLY A 133 -46.13 15.54 -40.06
CA GLY A 133 -46.89 14.33 -39.70
C GLY A 133 -46.04 13.22 -39.05
N ILE A 134 -44.79 13.50 -38.70
CA ILE A 134 -43.87 12.56 -38.04
C ILE A 134 -43.54 13.08 -36.64
N SER A 135 -43.72 12.23 -35.63
CA SER A 135 -43.22 12.46 -34.27
C SER A 135 -42.11 11.46 -33.98
N THR A 136 -40.94 11.98 -33.58
CA THR A 136 -39.74 11.17 -33.27
C THR A 136 -39.05 11.73 -32.05
N ASN A 137 -38.67 10.85 -31.14
CA ASN A 137 -37.83 11.14 -29.99
C ASN A 137 -36.48 10.45 -30.17
N VAL A 138 -35.40 11.21 -30.05
CA VAL A 138 -34.03 10.68 -30.02
C VAL A 138 -33.46 10.94 -28.64
N GLU A 139 -33.26 9.88 -27.88
CA GLU A 139 -32.59 9.94 -26.58
C GLU A 139 -31.12 9.57 -26.76
N THR A 140 -30.22 10.46 -26.38
CA THR A 140 -28.77 10.24 -26.42
C THR A 140 -28.28 10.02 -25.02
N PHE A 141 -27.77 8.84 -24.73
CA PHE A 141 -27.10 8.54 -23.47
C PHE A 141 -25.61 8.76 -23.63
N SER A 142 -24.96 9.42 -22.67
CA SER A 142 -23.53 9.68 -22.68
C SER A 142 -22.89 9.39 -21.33
N ILE A 143 -21.62 9.01 -21.39
CA ILE A 143 -20.74 8.89 -20.22
C ILE A 143 -19.40 9.55 -20.54
N GLU A 144 -18.85 10.26 -19.56
CA GLU A 144 -17.48 10.76 -19.60
C GLU A 144 -16.65 10.11 -18.50
N THR A 145 -15.46 9.66 -18.88
CA THR A 145 -14.51 9.02 -17.99
C THR A 145 -13.17 9.72 -18.10
N SER A 146 -12.42 9.75 -16.99
CA SER A 146 -11.03 10.18 -16.96
C SER A 146 -10.20 9.11 -16.29
N SER A 147 -9.00 8.89 -16.81
CA SER A 147 -8.07 7.90 -16.30
C SER A 147 -6.70 8.53 -16.08
N SER A 148 -6.00 8.06 -15.05
CA SER A 148 -4.61 8.39 -14.76
C SER A 148 -3.85 7.12 -14.43
N LEU A 149 -2.75 6.88 -15.14
CA LEU A 149 -1.81 5.80 -14.88
C LEU A 149 -0.71 6.32 -13.95
N PHE A 150 -0.52 5.65 -12.83
CA PHE A 150 0.53 5.91 -11.86
C PHE A 150 1.57 4.79 -11.90
N ASP A 151 2.84 5.16 -11.73
CA ASP A 151 3.89 4.19 -11.48
C ASP A 151 3.87 3.70 -10.03
N ALA A 152 4.63 2.65 -9.72
CA ALA A 152 4.85 2.21 -8.34
C ALA A 152 5.36 3.34 -7.44
N GLY A 153 6.05 4.34 -8.02
CA GLY A 153 6.53 5.58 -7.39
C GLY A 153 5.42 6.48 -6.83
N GLY A 154 4.19 6.38 -7.34
CA GLY A 154 3.10 7.33 -7.12
C GLY A 154 3.12 8.51 -8.09
N GLY A 155 4.07 8.56 -9.02
CA GLY A 155 4.15 9.56 -10.08
C GLY A 155 3.15 9.27 -11.21
N GLY A 156 2.48 10.31 -11.69
CA GLY A 156 1.60 10.21 -12.86
C GLY A 156 2.41 10.00 -14.13
N VAL A 157 2.18 8.89 -14.83
CA VAL A 157 2.83 8.54 -16.10
C VAL A 157 2.07 9.15 -17.27
N THR A 158 0.75 9.00 -17.29
CA THR A 158 -0.12 9.51 -18.35
C THR A 158 -1.56 9.59 -17.87
N GLY A 159 -2.39 10.43 -18.50
CA GLY A 159 -3.83 10.46 -18.25
C GLY A 159 -4.61 10.61 -19.54
N ILE A 160 -5.83 10.06 -19.57
CA ILE A 160 -6.69 10.00 -20.76
C ILE A 160 -8.14 10.18 -20.33
N SER A 161 -8.83 11.11 -20.97
CA SER A 161 -10.29 11.19 -20.93
C SER A 161 -10.90 10.43 -22.10
N ALA A 162 -12.00 9.72 -21.83
CA ALA A 162 -12.76 9.00 -22.84
C ALA A 162 -14.26 9.24 -22.62
N GLY A 163 -14.93 9.70 -23.67
CA GLY A 163 -16.38 9.78 -23.73
C GLY A 163 -16.96 8.65 -24.57
N ALA A 164 -18.14 8.16 -24.19
CA ALA A 164 -18.95 7.30 -25.04
C ALA A 164 -20.38 7.82 -25.08
N SER A 165 -21.03 7.72 -26.23
CA SER A 165 -22.45 8.04 -26.38
C SER A 165 -23.15 7.01 -27.26
N THR A 166 -24.43 6.79 -26.98
CA THR A 166 -25.31 5.95 -27.79
C THR A 166 -26.66 6.63 -27.95
N GLN A 167 -27.28 6.47 -29.12
CA GLN A 167 -28.55 7.08 -29.45
C GLN A 167 -29.63 6.01 -29.58
N VAL A 168 -30.74 6.20 -28.89
CA VAL A 168 -31.96 5.40 -29.01
C VAL A 168 -33.02 6.25 -29.67
N ARG A 169 -33.55 5.80 -30.81
CA ARG A 169 -34.62 6.48 -31.54
C ARG A 169 -35.95 5.77 -31.29
N GLY A 170 -36.92 6.50 -30.76
CA GLY A 170 -38.33 6.10 -30.69
C GLY A 170 -39.18 6.92 -31.66
N GLY A 171 -40.19 6.28 -32.28
CA GLY A 171 -41.11 6.97 -33.19
C GLY A 171 -42.28 6.06 -33.61
N GLY A 172 -43.49 6.61 -33.65
CA GLY A 172 -44.71 5.86 -33.98
C GLY A 172 -44.96 4.67 -33.03
N ALA A 173 -45.14 3.46 -33.58
CA ALA A 173 -45.34 2.22 -32.82
C ALA A 173 -44.02 1.57 -32.32
N LEU A 174 -42.86 2.14 -32.65
CA LEU A 174 -41.56 1.57 -32.30
C LEU A 174 -41.16 1.97 -30.88
N LYS A 175 -41.32 1.06 -29.93
CA LYS A 175 -40.72 1.13 -28.59
C LYS A 175 -39.44 0.32 -28.56
N VAL A 176 -38.29 0.99 -28.61
CA VAL A 176 -37.00 0.36 -28.36
C VAL A 176 -36.72 0.48 -26.87
N SER A 177 -36.86 -0.63 -26.15
CA SER A 177 -36.39 -0.75 -24.77
C SER A 177 -35.05 -1.48 -24.81
N GLU A 178 -33.96 -0.72 -24.79
CA GLU A 178 -32.62 -1.30 -24.76
C GLU A 178 -32.20 -1.53 -23.30
N GLY A 179 -32.16 -2.79 -22.88
CA GLY A 179 -31.98 -3.16 -21.47
C GLY A 179 -30.58 -2.91 -20.89
N ASP A 180 -29.55 -2.72 -21.73
CA ASP A 180 -28.16 -2.56 -21.28
C ASP A 180 -27.38 -1.46 -22.02
N ILE A 181 -27.94 -0.25 -21.97
CA ILE A 181 -27.31 0.96 -22.52
C ILE A 181 -25.96 1.23 -21.83
N PHE A 182 -25.90 1.10 -20.51
CA PHE A 182 -24.67 1.32 -19.74
C PHE A 182 -23.58 0.30 -20.04
N GLY A 183 -23.90 -0.98 -20.25
CA GLY A 183 -22.90 -1.97 -20.65
C GLY A 183 -22.24 -1.62 -21.98
N LYS A 184 -23.01 -1.11 -22.96
CA LYS A 184 -22.45 -0.62 -24.24
C LYS A 184 -21.58 0.61 -24.05
N LEU A 185 -22.03 1.58 -23.24
CA LEU A 185 -21.26 2.79 -22.95
C LEU A 185 -19.94 2.46 -22.25
N PHE A 186 -19.97 1.59 -21.24
CA PHE A 186 -18.78 1.11 -20.53
C PHE A 186 -17.82 0.34 -21.44
N ALA A 187 -18.34 -0.56 -22.29
CA ALA A 187 -17.50 -1.29 -23.25
C ALA A 187 -16.81 -0.34 -24.25
N SER A 188 -17.53 0.70 -24.72
CA SER A 188 -16.99 1.72 -25.61
C SER A 188 -15.94 2.59 -24.91
N ALA A 189 -16.22 3.06 -23.69
CA ALA A 189 -15.27 3.83 -22.88
C ALA A 189 -14.01 3.00 -22.56
N ALA A 190 -14.16 1.75 -22.15
CA ALA A 190 -13.05 0.83 -21.88
C ALA A 190 -12.15 0.63 -23.11
N ARG A 191 -12.75 0.49 -24.29
CA ARG A 191 -12.01 0.39 -25.56
C ARG A 191 -11.19 1.66 -25.82
N SER A 192 -11.84 2.84 -25.74
CA SER A 192 -11.19 4.14 -25.96
C SER A 192 -10.05 4.40 -24.97
N LEU A 193 -10.23 4.06 -23.69
CA LEU A 193 -9.19 4.15 -22.66
C LEU A 193 -8.00 3.25 -22.99
N ALA A 194 -8.25 1.98 -23.30
CA ALA A 194 -7.19 1.03 -23.61
C ALA A 194 -6.43 1.39 -24.90
N ASP A 195 -7.12 1.88 -25.94
CA ASP A 195 -6.51 2.39 -27.16
C ASP A 195 -5.70 3.67 -26.94
N GLY A 196 -6.17 4.53 -26.05
CA GLY A 196 -5.42 5.71 -25.61
C GLY A 196 -4.12 5.31 -24.89
N LEU A 197 -4.21 4.41 -23.91
CA LEU A 197 -3.07 4.02 -23.07
C LEU A 197 -1.98 3.30 -23.87
N ARG A 198 -2.37 2.52 -24.89
CA ARG A 198 -1.43 1.90 -25.82
C ARG A 198 -0.71 2.92 -26.72
N ARG A 199 -1.40 4.00 -27.11
CA ARG A 199 -0.85 5.03 -28.01
C ARG A 199 0.05 6.03 -27.28
N GLY A 200 -0.25 6.34 -26.02
CA GLY A 200 0.67 7.07 -25.17
C GLY A 200 1.95 6.26 -24.98
N ALA A 201 3.12 6.90 -25.06
CA ALA A 201 4.43 6.28 -24.85
C ALA A 201 4.66 5.78 -23.39
N ALA A 202 3.59 5.39 -22.70
CA ALA A 202 3.57 4.97 -21.30
C ALA A 202 4.15 3.57 -21.10
N LEU A 203 4.49 2.81 -22.16
CA LEU A 203 5.12 1.50 -22.06
C LEU A 203 6.65 1.58 -22.03
N SER A 204 7.19 2.59 -21.35
CA SER A 204 8.56 2.55 -20.86
C SER A 204 8.76 1.26 -20.04
N PRO A 205 9.96 0.65 -20.03
CA PRO A 205 10.22 -0.58 -19.28
C PRO A 205 9.75 -0.46 -17.83
N ALA A 206 9.47 -1.59 -17.19
CA ALA A 206 9.12 -1.66 -15.78
C ALA A 206 10.02 -0.70 -14.98
N PRO A 207 9.45 0.15 -14.10
CA PRO A 207 10.25 1.14 -13.36
C PRO A 207 11.41 0.42 -12.68
N ALA A 208 12.59 1.05 -12.69
CA ALA A 208 13.77 0.50 -12.04
C ALA A 208 13.41 0.06 -10.62
N GLU A 209 13.89 -1.13 -10.22
CA GLU A 209 13.67 -1.71 -8.89
C GLU A 209 13.78 -0.61 -7.84
N ARG A 210 12.68 -0.42 -7.11
CA ARG A 210 12.55 0.71 -6.18
C ARG A 210 13.58 0.49 -5.07
N LYS A 211 14.62 1.33 -5.01
CA LYS A 211 15.63 1.23 -3.95
C LYS A 211 14.92 1.39 -2.61
N LEU A 212 15.01 0.36 -1.79
CA LEU A 212 14.48 0.34 -0.43
C LEU A 212 15.59 0.73 0.54
N TYR A 213 15.21 1.47 1.58
CA TYR A 213 16.09 1.96 2.63
C TYR A 213 15.70 1.32 3.95
N ALA A 214 16.70 1.01 4.76
CA ALA A 214 16.52 0.40 6.06
C ALA A 214 15.98 1.41 7.06
N VAL A 215 14.95 1.03 7.80
CA VAL A 215 14.33 1.85 8.84
C VAL A 215 14.18 1.03 10.12
N ASN A 216 14.71 1.57 11.22
CA ASN A 216 14.59 1.03 12.56
C ASN A 216 13.50 1.80 13.32
N LEU A 217 12.44 1.09 13.68
CA LEU A 217 11.37 1.63 14.52
C LEU A 217 11.53 1.14 15.96
N ARG A 218 11.58 2.09 16.90
CA ARG A 218 11.49 1.83 18.34
C ARG A 218 10.22 2.45 18.91
N PHE A 219 9.66 1.80 19.92
CA PHE A 219 8.49 2.28 20.63
C PHE A 219 8.87 2.55 22.08
N GLU A 220 8.73 3.79 22.52
CA GLU A 220 9.07 4.21 23.88
C GLU A 220 7.78 4.65 24.59
N ILE A 221 7.62 4.24 25.84
CA ILE A 221 6.46 4.57 26.66
C ILE A 221 6.77 5.88 27.39
N ASN A 222 6.02 6.93 27.06
CA ASN A 222 6.14 8.22 27.73
C ASN A 222 5.86 8.07 29.23
N SER A 223 6.67 8.76 30.03
CA SER A 223 6.52 8.87 31.49
C SER A 223 6.71 7.57 32.29
N VAL A 224 7.19 6.49 31.66
CA VAL A 224 7.58 5.25 32.34
C VAL A 224 9.09 5.08 32.20
N ASN A 225 9.82 5.42 33.26
CA ASN A 225 11.27 5.36 33.30
C ASN A 225 11.72 4.45 34.43
N PHE A 226 12.78 3.67 34.18
CA PHE A 226 13.40 2.82 35.19
C PHE A 226 14.81 3.31 35.50
N PRO A 227 15.22 3.32 36.78
CA PRO A 227 16.59 3.65 37.15
C PRO A 227 17.54 2.50 36.78
N VAL A 228 18.77 2.85 36.48
CA VAL A 228 19.85 1.87 36.30
C VAL A 228 20.42 1.46 37.67
N LEU A 229 20.59 0.16 37.87
CA LEU A 229 21.08 -0.45 39.10
C LEU A 229 22.47 -1.06 38.87
N LYS A 230 23.43 -0.66 39.69
CA LYS A 230 24.79 -1.20 39.70
C LYS A 230 25.04 -2.00 40.97
N LYS A 231 25.42 -3.27 40.85
CA LYS A 231 25.78 -4.08 42.03
C LYS A 231 27.09 -3.57 42.64
N ILE A 232 27.11 -3.36 43.95
CA ILE A 232 28.29 -2.84 44.69
C ILE A 232 28.83 -3.80 45.76
N GLY A 233 28.11 -4.88 46.08
CA GLY A 233 28.52 -5.91 47.04
C GLY A 233 27.47 -7.00 47.19
N ASP A 234 27.67 -7.93 48.13
CA ASP A 234 26.68 -8.96 48.44
C ASP A 234 25.44 -8.32 49.08
N GLY A 235 24.32 -8.35 48.34
CA GLY A 235 23.03 -7.84 48.81
C GLY A 235 22.82 -6.34 48.69
N ALA A 236 23.72 -5.59 48.04
CA ALA A 236 23.65 -4.14 47.92
C ALA A 236 23.79 -3.64 46.47
N TYR A 237 22.88 -2.76 46.07
CA TYR A 237 22.84 -2.15 44.74
C TYR A 237 22.87 -0.64 44.84
N GLU A 238 23.64 0.00 43.98
CA GLU A 238 23.71 1.44 43.81
C GLU A 238 22.77 1.86 42.67
N VAL A 239 21.91 2.84 42.94
CA VAL A 239 21.05 3.46 41.93
C VAL A 239 21.83 4.55 41.22
N GLU A 240 21.98 4.44 39.91
CA GLU A 240 22.57 5.50 39.08
C GLU A 240 21.57 6.62 38.84
N SER A 241 22.06 7.85 38.66
CA SER A 241 21.21 9.00 38.28
C SER A 241 20.64 8.87 36.86
N ARG A 242 21.17 7.95 36.05
CA ARG A 242 20.66 7.66 34.71
C ARG A 242 19.40 6.81 34.80
N VAL A 243 18.37 7.22 34.05
CA VAL A 243 17.15 6.45 33.83
C VAL A 243 17.06 6.02 32.36
N VAL A 244 16.34 4.93 32.11
CA VAL A 244 16.06 4.40 30.78
C VAL A 244 14.55 4.36 30.58
N PRO A 245 14.02 4.87 29.45
CA PRO A 245 12.59 4.75 29.16
C PRO A 245 12.23 3.28 28.94
N ALA A 246 11.06 2.89 29.43
CA ALA A 246 10.48 1.61 29.07
C ALA A 246 10.04 1.66 27.60
N GLY A 247 10.25 0.57 26.86
CA GLY A 247 9.84 0.48 25.45
C GLY A 247 9.23 -0.88 25.15
N LEU A 248 8.62 -1.06 23.98
CA LEU A 248 8.07 -2.38 23.60
C LEU A 248 9.13 -3.28 22.97
N SER A 249 9.17 -4.56 23.35
CA SER A 249 10.01 -5.56 22.66
C SER A 249 9.50 -5.86 21.26
N SER A 250 8.19 -5.84 21.07
CA SER A 250 7.57 -5.93 19.76
C SER A 250 6.24 -5.21 19.70
N ALA A 251 5.87 -4.76 18.51
CA ALA A 251 4.59 -4.12 18.24
C ALA A 251 4.08 -4.56 16.86
N ALA A 252 2.78 -4.80 16.77
CA ALA A 252 2.09 -4.87 15.49
C ALA A 252 1.62 -3.45 15.13
N VAL A 253 2.11 -2.92 14.03
CA VAL A 253 1.75 -1.58 13.54
C VAL A 253 1.29 -1.66 12.10
N ARG A 254 0.72 -0.57 11.59
CA ARG A 254 0.46 -0.39 10.17
C ARG A 254 1.38 0.69 9.63
N ILE A 255 2.08 0.42 8.54
CA ILE A 255 2.89 1.41 7.82
C ILE A 255 2.23 1.62 6.45
N ASP A 256 1.79 2.83 6.15
CA ASP A 256 0.98 3.16 4.96
C ASP A 256 -0.24 2.24 4.80
N GLY A 257 -0.89 1.89 5.91
CA GLY A 257 -2.02 0.96 5.94
C GLY A 257 -1.62 -0.53 5.95
N ALA A 258 -0.34 -0.87 5.79
CA ALA A 258 0.17 -2.23 5.74
C ALA A 258 0.55 -2.80 7.11
N ALA A 259 0.02 -3.96 7.50
CA ALA A 259 0.41 -4.61 8.75
C ALA A 259 1.92 -4.99 8.73
N ALA A 260 2.65 -4.50 9.71
CA ALA A 260 4.07 -4.78 9.94
C ALA A 260 4.28 -5.17 11.40
N SER A 261 5.01 -6.24 11.63
CA SER A 261 5.50 -6.58 12.97
C SER A 261 6.90 -5.99 13.13
N VAL A 262 7.07 -5.14 14.14
CA VAL A 262 8.35 -4.55 14.51
C VAL A 262 8.79 -5.20 15.81
N SER A 263 10.06 -5.57 15.93
CA SER A 263 10.63 -5.97 17.20
C SER A 263 12.03 -5.37 17.40
N ALA A 264 12.42 -5.21 18.66
CA ALA A 264 13.74 -4.68 19.03
C ALA A 264 14.93 -5.53 18.50
N SER A 265 14.66 -6.77 18.09
CA SER A 265 15.62 -7.71 17.49
C SER A 265 15.33 -8.02 16.02
N SER A 266 14.31 -7.39 15.43
CA SER A 266 13.93 -7.61 14.03
C SER A 266 14.93 -6.99 13.07
N ARG A 267 14.94 -7.50 11.83
CA ARG A 267 15.63 -6.83 10.73
C ARG A 267 14.99 -5.45 10.48
N PRO A 268 15.77 -4.45 10.06
CA PRO A 268 15.22 -3.15 9.66
C PRO A 268 14.10 -3.32 8.64
N ILE A 269 13.10 -2.46 8.75
CA ILE A 269 11.99 -2.41 7.81
C ILE A 269 12.49 -1.73 6.54
N MET A 270 12.18 -2.32 5.38
CA MET A 270 12.62 -1.79 4.10
C MET A 270 11.51 -0.91 3.52
N LEU A 271 11.74 0.40 3.48
CA LEU A 271 10.78 1.39 2.96
C LEU A 271 11.41 2.20 1.81
N PRO A 272 10.63 2.61 0.81
CA PRO A 272 11.13 3.53 -0.21
C PRO A 272 11.41 4.91 0.40
N ARG A 273 12.09 5.78 -0.34
CA ARG A 273 12.25 7.19 0.05
C ARG A 273 10.90 7.89 0.00
N GLY A 274 10.57 8.68 1.03
CA GLY A 274 9.34 9.45 1.07
C GLY A 274 8.74 9.60 2.47
N VAL A 275 7.54 10.18 2.53
CA VAL A 275 6.75 10.26 3.76
C VAL A 275 5.95 8.97 3.89
N HIS A 276 6.01 8.35 5.06
CA HIS A 276 5.25 7.16 5.42
C HIS A 276 4.44 7.41 6.68
N THR A 277 3.22 6.89 6.72
CA THR A 277 2.36 7.02 7.91
C THR A 277 2.42 5.74 8.72
N ILE A 278 2.73 5.85 10.00
CA ILE A 278 2.73 4.76 10.97
C ILE A 278 1.48 4.91 11.82
N THR A 279 0.69 3.84 11.89
CA THR A 279 -0.43 3.71 12.81
C THR A 279 -0.15 2.58 13.78
N ALA A 280 -0.06 2.89 15.06
CA ALA A 280 0.09 1.90 16.12
C ALA A 280 -1.22 1.82 16.92
N ASP A 281 -1.87 0.67 16.87
CA ASP A 281 -3.04 0.35 17.68
C ASP A 281 -2.66 -0.82 18.59
N ILE A 282 -2.08 -0.46 19.73
CA ILE A 282 -1.48 -1.41 20.67
C ILE A 282 -2.38 -1.44 21.91
N PRO A 283 -2.77 -2.64 22.38
CA PRO A 283 -3.52 -2.77 23.62
C PRO A 283 -2.87 -1.97 24.75
N ASP A 284 -3.68 -1.38 25.63
CA ASP A 284 -3.23 -0.59 26.79
C ASP A 284 -2.62 0.79 26.50
N PHE A 285 -2.44 1.13 25.22
CA PHE A 285 -1.97 2.45 24.79
C PHE A 285 -3.05 3.18 23.98
N ARG A 286 -2.92 4.51 23.90
CA ARG A 286 -3.72 5.31 22.96
C ARG A 286 -3.21 5.03 21.55
N LYS A 287 -4.14 5.01 20.58
CA LYS A 287 -3.79 4.91 19.16
C LYS A 287 -2.85 6.06 18.77
N VAL A 288 -1.74 5.71 18.13
CA VAL A 288 -0.76 6.67 17.61
C VAL A 288 -0.83 6.68 16.09
N GLU A 289 -0.80 7.88 15.52
CA GLU A 289 -0.68 8.10 14.08
C GLU A 289 0.39 9.15 13.84
N GLU A 290 1.53 8.73 13.30
CA GLU A 290 2.71 9.57 13.08
C GLU A 290 3.22 9.43 11.65
N SER A 291 3.80 10.50 11.11
CA SER A 291 4.44 10.48 9.80
C SER A 291 5.96 10.48 9.95
N ILE A 292 6.63 9.55 9.28
CA ILE A 292 8.10 9.51 9.20
C ILE A 292 8.55 9.88 7.79
N TYR A 293 9.73 10.50 7.67
CA TYR A 293 10.33 10.81 6.37
C TYR A 293 11.60 9.98 6.17
N VAL A 294 11.57 9.07 5.22
CA VAL A 294 12.73 8.28 4.80
C VAL A 294 13.51 9.11 3.78
N ASP A 295 14.72 9.52 4.15
CA ASP A 295 15.55 10.47 3.40
C ASP A 295 16.26 9.84 2.19
N GLY A 296 16.42 8.52 2.19
CA GLY A 296 17.13 7.78 1.16
C GLY A 296 18.63 7.66 1.40
N SER A 297 19.08 7.81 2.64
CA SER A 297 20.47 7.56 3.04
C SER A 297 20.76 6.04 3.14
N ASP A 298 22.02 5.65 2.91
CA ASP A 298 22.43 4.24 3.01
C ASP A 298 22.58 3.75 4.47
N SER A 299 22.47 4.66 5.45
CA SER A 299 22.44 4.32 6.87
C SER A 299 21.00 4.07 7.33
N PRO A 300 20.76 3.07 8.21
CA PRO A 300 19.41 2.84 8.73
C PRO A 300 18.90 4.06 9.51
N ALA A 301 17.78 4.63 9.08
CA ALA A 301 17.14 5.72 9.82
C ALA A 301 16.52 5.15 11.11
N GLU A 302 16.76 5.79 12.26
CA GLU A 302 16.10 5.45 13.52
C GLU A 302 14.93 6.40 13.78
N PHE A 303 13.73 5.86 13.98
CA PHE A 303 12.57 6.62 14.45
C PHE A 303 12.05 6.02 15.75
N VAL A 304 11.70 6.91 16.68
CA VAL A 304 11.12 6.57 17.97
C VAL A 304 9.67 7.04 17.98
N VAL A 305 8.75 6.11 18.15
CA VAL A 305 7.32 6.37 18.29
C VAL A 305 6.98 6.40 19.78
N SER A 306 6.44 7.53 20.23
CA SER A 306 6.12 7.74 21.64
C SER A 306 4.72 7.24 21.98
N LEU A 307 4.64 6.22 22.82
CA LEU A 307 3.39 5.61 23.28
C LEU A 307 2.90 6.28 24.56
N THR A 308 1.60 6.56 24.60
CA THR A 308 0.94 7.10 25.79
C THR A 308 -0.01 6.06 26.36
N PRO A 309 0.14 5.63 27.63
CA PRO A 309 -0.77 4.69 28.26
C PRO A 309 -2.21 5.21 28.27
N ASN A 310 -3.19 4.32 28.17
CA ASN A 310 -4.58 4.65 28.44
C ASN A 310 -4.86 4.69 29.96
N ASP A 311 -6.02 5.19 30.36
CA ASP A 311 -6.33 5.42 31.77
C ASP A 311 -6.38 4.12 32.59
N ALA A 312 -6.78 3.00 31.97
CA ALA A 312 -6.85 1.69 32.62
C ALA A 312 -5.45 1.08 32.84
N ALA A 313 -4.55 1.21 31.87
CA ALA A 313 -3.15 0.83 31.99
C ALA A 313 -2.45 1.67 33.05
N LEU A 314 -2.68 2.99 33.01
CA LEU A 314 -2.11 3.93 33.98
C LEU A 314 -2.60 3.62 35.41
N ALA A 315 -3.87 3.27 35.58
CA ALA A 315 -4.40 2.86 36.88
C ALA A 315 -3.76 1.57 37.40
N ARG A 316 -3.54 0.56 36.53
CA ARG A 316 -2.86 -0.69 36.90
C ARG A 316 -1.40 -0.46 37.28
N TRP A 317 -0.70 0.39 36.55
CA TRP A 317 0.73 0.64 36.77
C TRP A 317 1.01 1.67 37.86
N ARG A 318 0.02 2.44 38.32
CA ARG A 318 0.22 3.54 39.27
C ARG A 318 1.01 3.11 40.52
N GLY A 319 0.64 2.01 41.16
CA GLY A 319 1.32 1.54 42.38
C GLY A 319 2.78 1.13 42.14
N ASP A 320 3.05 0.51 40.99
CA ASP A 320 4.41 0.14 40.60
C ASP A 320 5.24 1.38 40.25
N MET A 321 4.65 2.34 39.54
CA MET A 321 5.30 3.60 39.16
C MET A 321 5.56 4.51 40.36
N GLU A 322 4.67 4.56 41.35
CA GLU A 322 4.89 5.31 42.60
C GLU A 322 6.13 4.78 43.33
N PHE A 323 6.31 3.45 43.39
CA PHE A 323 7.50 2.86 43.98
C PHE A 323 8.75 3.19 43.17
N VAL A 324 8.74 3.01 41.84
CA VAL A 324 9.88 3.33 40.97
C VAL A 324 10.27 4.80 41.08
N GLN A 325 9.28 5.71 41.06
CA GLN A 325 9.51 7.15 41.20
C GLN A 325 10.10 7.50 42.57
N SER A 326 9.64 6.85 43.65
CA SER A 326 10.23 7.06 44.98
C SER A 326 11.72 6.66 45.03
N VAL A 327 12.11 5.63 44.28
CA VAL A 327 13.51 5.20 44.14
C VAL A 327 14.32 6.26 43.42
N ILE A 328 13.82 6.73 42.26
CA ILE A 328 14.44 7.78 41.44
C ILE A 328 14.60 9.08 42.23
N ASP A 329 13.52 9.59 42.84
CA ASP A 329 13.52 10.86 43.57
C ASP A 329 14.49 10.86 44.74
N SER A 330 14.62 9.73 45.44
CA SER A 330 15.56 9.63 46.55
C SER A 330 17.01 9.54 46.07
N ALA A 331 17.25 8.92 44.91
CA ALA A 331 18.58 8.92 44.29
C ALA A 331 18.98 10.30 43.76
N ALA A 332 18.01 11.13 43.35
CA ALA A 332 18.23 12.49 42.87
C ALA A 332 18.44 13.51 44.01
N LYS A 333 17.83 13.31 45.18
CA LYS A 333 17.92 14.22 46.33
C LYS A 333 19.24 14.12 47.10
N SER A 334 19.99 13.05 46.92
CA SER A 334 21.29 12.87 47.55
C SER A 334 22.39 12.93 46.49
N ASP A 335 23.26 13.94 46.54
CA ASP A 335 24.50 13.99 45.76
C ASP A 335 25.36 12.72 45.94
N SER A 336 25.10 11.94 47.01
CA SER A 336 25.58 10.60 47.26
C SER A 336 24.57 9.54 46.78
N LYS A 337 24.91 8.83 45.70
CA LYS A 337 24.39 7.51 45.27
C LYS A 337 23.50 6.77 46.30
N ARG A 338 22.24 6.46 45.94
CA ARG A 338 21.32 5.66 46.79
C ARG A 338 21.74 4.18 46.78
N ILE A 339 21.90 3.60 47.96
CA ILE A 339 22.12 2.15 48.13
C ILE A 339 20.76 1.48 48.44
N LEU A 340 20.39 0.48 47.65
CA LEU A 340 19.24 -0.39 47.85
C LEU A 340 19.67 -1.71 48.49
N THR A 341 18.80 -2.22 49.36
CA THR A 341 18.87 -3.59 49.87
C THR A 341 18.50 -4.61 48.79
N GLU A 342 18.91 -5.88 48.96
CA GLU A 342 18.53 -6.96 48.02
C GLU A 342 17.00 -7.06 47.87
N ALA A 343 16.23 -6.87 48.93
CA ALA A 343 14.76 -6.91 48.87
C ALA A 343 14.16 -5.79 48.01
N GLU A 344 14.70 -4.57 48.09
CA GLU A 344 14.24 -3.44 47.27
C GLU A 344 14.66 -3.60 45.81
N ALA A 345 15.88 -4.11 45.57
CA ALA A 345 16.36 -4.42 44.23
C ALA A 345 15.52 -5.55 43.60
N GLU A 346 15.16 -6.58 44.36
CA GLU A 346 14.31 -7.67 43.90
C GLU A 346 12.90 -7.19 43.59
N LYS A 347 12.36 -6.25 44.37
CA LYS A 347 11.07 -5.62 44.05
C LYS A 347 11.12 -4.85 42.71
N LEU A 348 12.19 -4.09 42.45
CA LEU A 348 12.38 -3.43 41.15
C LEU A 348 12.51 -4.44 40.01
N ARG A 349 13.18 -5.57 40.23
CA ARG A 349 13.25 -6.67 39.26
C ARG A 349 11.88 -7.28 38.99
N GLY A 350 11.10 -7.58 40.03
CA GLY A 350 9.75 -8.14 39.88
C GLY A 350 8.83 -7.19 39.09
N ILE A 351 8.93 -5.89 39.33
CA ILE A 351 8.22 -4.89 38.52
C ILE A 351 8.74 -4.94 37.07
N ALA A 352 10.05 -4.83 36.84
CA ALA A 352 10.60 -4.86 35.48
C ALA A 352 10.25 -6.17 34.74
N GLU A 353 10.19 -7.31 35.43
CA GLU A 353 9.79 -8.59 34.89
C GLU A 353 8.29 -8.62 34.54
N THR A 354 7.44 -8.00 35.36
CA THR A 354 6.02 -7.81 35.05
C THR A 354 5.84 -7.00 33.76
N PHE A 355 6.64 -5.94 33.58
CA PHE A 355 6.66 -5.15 32.36
C PHE A 355 7.18 -5.98 31.17
N ARG A 356 8.26 -6.75 31.34
CA ARG A 356 8.78 -7.67 30.29
C ARG A 356 7.79 -8.73 29.85
N ASN A 357 7.08 -9.34 30.80
CA ASN A 357 6.02 -10.31 30.50
C ASN A 357 4.83 -9.66 29.78
N SER A 358 4.70 -8.34 29.88
CA SER A 358 3.77 -7.51 29.11
C SER A 358 4.34 -7.03 27.76
N ASN A 359 5.40 -7.66 27.27
CA ASN A 359 6.10 -7.31 26.02
C ASN A 359 6.80 -5.93 26.05
N ILE A 360 7.19 -5.46 27.24
CA ILE A 360 7.92 -4.18 27.45
C ILE A 360 9.38 -4.47 27.80
N THR A 361 10.33 -4.02 26.98
CA THR A 361 11.75 -4.01 27.32
C THR A 361 12.07 -2.96 28.38
N VAL A 362 12.70 -3.41 29.46
CA VAL A 362 13.25 -2.56 30.52
C VAL A 362 14.71 -2.93 30.73
N ASP A 363 15.62 -1.97 30.60
CA ASP A 363 17.03 -2.15 30.96
C ASP A 363 17.27 -1.60 32.37
N LEU A 364 17.60 -2.50 33.29
CA LEU A 364 17.99 -2.14 34.66
C LEU A 364 19.50 -1.96 34.79
N GLY A 365 20.28 -2.14 33.71
CA GLY A 365 21.74 -2.01 33.67
C GLY A 365 22.49 -2.85 34.71
N LEU A 366 21.88 -3.95 35.18
CA LEU A 366 22.51 -4.93 36.05
C LEU A 366 23.68 -5.56 35.28
N GLY A 367 24.88 -5.00 35.49
CA GLY A 367 26.05 -5.28 34.67
C GLY A 367 26.35 -6.77 34.52
N LYS A 368 26.70 -7.17 33.29
CA LYS A 368 27.49 -8.37 33.02
C LYS A 368 28.82 -8.26 33.77
N LYS A 369 28.91 -8.89 34.94
CA LYS A 369 30.03 -9.73 35.39
C LYS A 369 29.66 -10.45 36.67
#